data_AF-A0AAD3DNF1-F1
#
_entry.id   AF-A0AAD3DNF1-F1
#
_cell.length_a   1.000
_cell.length_b   1.000
_cell.length_c   1.000
_cell.angle_alpha   90.00
_cell.angle_beta   90.00
_cell.angle_gamma   90.00
#
_symmetry.space_group_name_H-M   'P 1'
#
loop_
_entity.id
_entity.type
_entity.pdbx_description
1 polymer ?
#
loop_
_entity_poly.entity_id
_entity_poly.type
_entity_poly.pdbx_seq_one_letter_code
_entity_poly.pdbx_strand_id
1 'polypeptide(L)'
;MLSCFSTRLQNTLCSNHIPRAPVRRILVQRRLMGSAIDAAAAGDPNNAYIDRTLTVHGAQEGSLKGLKFAAKDLFDVAGHRTGFGNPVWLDTHPPATRTAPAVQTLLDAGATLYGKTHMDELAYSLNGENAHYGTPVNPAAPGRIPGGSSSGSAVAVAAGDVPLALGSDTGGSVRVPASYCGLLGIRPTWGRISLEGLRPLAPSFDTVGWFAKDPGVLRAVGAVLLDPATRGSPLTSLRRCMVARDAFALAEPATAQALREVISGPSSTVPSGAATAAVAHKLRELLGGEPVEVDVAAPLAAQGLGALTDWVAVFRVCQAFEVWSEHGSWVSANDPRFGPGTRERFTMAAAITKEELASADAQRSLIRAHLHSLLGSDGVLLLPTAPGPAPFINAPPALVDQWRSRLISLTSLAGLAGLPQLTLPLARVRSSMQGEEGQGPAEEEGQQGLLPVGLSLIGPPGSDEALLELAEQLMAA
;
A
#
# COMPACT_ATOMS: atom_id res chain seq x y z
N MET A 1 -29.23 35.70 22.37
CA MET A 1 -28.16 35.90 23.35
C MET A 1 -27.01 34.96 22.95
N LEU A 2 -26.19 35.22 21.93
CA LEU A 2 -25.26 36.34 21.70
C LEU A 2 -24.35 36.63 22.91
N SER A 3 -23.08 36.25 22.72
CA SER A 3 -21.86 36.90 23.21
C SER A 3 -21.20 36.44 24.52
N CYS A 4 -19.86 36.41 24.44
CA CYS A 4 -18.84 36.43 25.50
C CYS A 4 -18.51 35.09 26.17
N PHE A 5 -17.36 34.50 25.82
CA PHE A 5 -16.12 34.74 26.57
C PHE A 5 -14.91 34.17 25.80
N SER A 6 -14.22 35.07 25.11
CA SER A 6 -12.82 34.90 24.70
C SER A 6 -11.91 35.42 25.82
N THR A 7 -10.63 35.04 25.76
CA THR A 7 -9.45 35.56 26.48
C THR A 7 -9.18 35.05 27.91
N ARG A 8 -8.19 34.15 28.02
CA ARG A 8 -7.04 34.22 28.97
C ARG A 8 -6.01 33.14 28.63
N LEU A 9 -5.05 33.48 27.77
CA LEU A 9 -3.80 32.74 27.60
C LEU A 9 -2.70 33.77 27.35
N GLN A 10 -2.03 34.18 28.42
CA GLN A 10 -0.74 34.86 28.36
C GLN A 10 -0.02 34.70 29.70
N ASN A 11 1.19 34.16 29.61
CA ASN A 11 2.32 34.23 30.55
C ASN A 11 2.22 33.52 31.90
N THR A 12 2.84 32.34 31.99
CA THR A 12 3.86 32.11 33.04
C THR A 12 4.93 31.11 32.56
N LEU A 13 6.12 31.61 32.28
CA LEU A 13 7.38 30.86 32.33
C LEU A 13 7.87 30.89 33.77
N CYS A 14 8.20 29.74 34.37
CA CYS A 14 9.25 29.65 35.39
C CYS A 14 9.66 28.18 35.63
N SER A 15 10.96 27.97 35.48
CA SER A 15 11.84 26.87 35.90
C SER A 15 11.24 25.68 36.65
N ASN A 16 11.48 24.48 36.10
CA ASN A 16 11.79 23.31 36.92
C ASN A 16 13.00 22.57 36.35
N HIS A 17 14.06 22.53 37.17
CA HIS A 17 15.28 21.76 36.97
C HIS A 17 14.99 20.26 37.13
N ILE A 18 15.31 19.46 36.11
CA ILE A 18 15.37 18.00 36.20
C ILE A 18 16.85 17.60 36.06
N PRO A 19 17.43 16.83 36.98
CA PRO A 19 18.83 16.43 36.89
C PRO A 19 19.04 15.41 35.76
N ARG A 20 19.94 15.74 34.82
CA ARG A 20 20.39 14.84 33.74
C ARG A 20 21.41 13.83 34.28
N ALA A 21 21.10 12.54 34.18
CA ALA A 21 22.07 11.47 34.35
C ALA A 21 23.03 11.38 33.14
N PRO A 22 24.30 10.96 33.31
CA PRO A 22 25.28 11.00 32.25
C PRO A 22 25.06 9.86 31.25
N VAL A 23 24.62 10.19 30.05
CA VAL A 23 24.59 9.26 28.90
C VAL A 23 26.03 8.99 28.48
N ARG A 24 26.50 7.75 28.68
CA ARG A 24 27.76 7.27 28.12
C ARG A 24 27.68 7.33 26.59
N ARG A 25 28.48 8.20 25.99
CA ARG A 25 28.76 8.22 24.55
C ARG A 25 29.47 6.91 24.19
N ILE A 26 28.72 5.95 23.65
CA ILE A 26 29.29 4.86 22.86
C ILE A 26 29.48 5.43 21.45
N LEU A 27 30.74 5.58 21.05
CA LEU A 27 31.13 5.84 19.66
C LEU A 27 30.81 4.59 18.84
N VAL A 28 29.58 4.53 18.31
CA VAL A 28 29.24 3.59 17.23
C VAL A 28 29.73 4.22 15.92
N GLN A 29 30.49 3.43 15.15
CA GLN A 29 31.01 3.81 13.84
C GLN A 29 29.93 4.46 12.98
N ARG A 30 30.18 5.72 12.60
CA ARG A 30 29.46 6.42 11.53
C ARG A 30 29.53 5.62 10.22
N ARG A 31 28.44 4.93 9.88
CA ARG A 31 27.99 4.68 8.51
C ARG A 31 26.48 4.89 8.46
N LEU A 32 26.05 6.12 8.73
CA LEU A 32 24.69 6.59 8.49
C LEU A 32 24.83 7.97 7.84
N MET A 33 25.04 7.95 6.53
CA MET A 33 24.68 8.99 5.57
C MET A 33 25.12 8.50 4.19
N GLY A 34 24.38 7.51 3.68
CA GLY A 34 24.54 7.06 2.30
C GLY A 34 23.61 7.84 1.40
N SER A 35 24.15 8.84 0.71
CA SER A 35 23.50 9.44 -0.46
C SER A 35 23.26 8.36 -1.53
N ALA A 36 22.49 8.66 -2.58
CA ALA A 36 22.31 7.77 -3.74
C ALA A 36 23.65 7.21 -4.32
N ILE A 37 24.76 7.90 -4.08
CA ILE A 37 26.12 7.48 -4.45
C ILE A 37 26.56 6.21 -3.69
N ASP A 38 26.19 6.04 -2.42
CA ASP A 38 26.53 4.86 -1.61
C ASP A 38 25.66 3.65 -1.96
N ALA A 39 24.40 3.88 -2.34
CA ALA A 39 23.47 2.82 -2.79
C ALA A 39 23.91 2.22 -4.14
N ALA A 40 24.28 3.07 -5.10
CA ALA A 40 24.84 2.62 -6.38
C ALA A 40 26.15 1.83 -6.21
N ALA A 41 27.02 2.25 -5.29
CA ALA A 41 28.26 1.53 -4.96
C ALA A 41 28.00 0.17 -4.27
N ALA A 42 26.87 0.01 -3.59
CA ALA A 42 26.42 -1.25 -2.97
C ALA A 42 25.64 -2.17 -3.92
N GLY A 43 25.54 -1.84 -5.22
CA GLY A 43 24.79 -2.62 -6.20
C GLY A 43 23.27 -2.45 -6.11
N ASP A 44 22.80 -1.35 -5.50
CA ASP A 44 21.38 -0.98 -5.40
C ASP A 44 21.14 0.42 -6.00
N PRO A 45 21.16 0.57 -7.34
CA PRO A 45 21.06 1.87 -7.99
C PRO A 45 19.71 2.57 -7.76
N ASN A 46 18.67 1.82 -7.39
CA ASN A 46 17.33 2.36 -7.14
C ASN A 46 17.03 2.59 -5.65
N ASN A 47 17.99 2.35 -4.75
CA ASN A 47 17.80 2.47 -3.30
C ASN A 47 16.57 1.67 -2.80
N ALA A 48 16.38 0.46 -3.33
CA ALA A 48 15.24 -0.39 -3.00
C ALA A 48 15.40 -1.12 -1.65
N TYR A 49 16.62 -1.24 -1.13
CA TYR A 49 16.95 -2.07 0.02
C TYR A 49 17.49 -1.25 1.20
N ILE A 50 17.10 -1.64 2.41
CA ILE A 50 17.78 -1.23 3.65
C ILE A 50 18.98 -2.14 3.92
N ASP A 51 18.83 -3.43 3.59
CA ASP A 51 19.91 -4.40 3.64
C ASP A 51 19.78 -5.37 2.48
N ARG A 52 20.54 -5.14 1.40
CA ARG A 52 20.60 -6.03 0.23
C ARG A 52 21.53 -7.23 0.45
N THR A 53 22.33 -7.22 1.52
CA THR A 53 23.33 -8.26 1.80
C THR A 53 22.73 -9.46 2.52
N LEU A 54 21.59 -9.28 3.20
CA LEU A 54 20.84 -10.35 3.82
C LEU A 54 20.39 -11.39 2.77
N THR A 55 20.91 -12.61 2.88
CA THR A 55 20.43 -13.76 2.12
C THR A 55 20.08 -14.90 3.06
N VAL A 56 18.87 -15.44 2.92
CA VAL A 56 18.44 -16.66 3.64
C VAL A 56 17.96 -17.66 2.60
N HIS A 57 18.69 -18.77 2.47
CA HIS A 57 18.35 -19.83 1.53
C HIS A 57 17.11 -20.59 2.00
N GLY A 58 16.17 -20.79 1.08
CA GLY A 58 15.02 -21.66 1.31
C GLY A 58 15.37 -23.13 1.29
N ALA A 59 14.35 -23.97 1.46
CA ALA A 59 14.44 -25.41 1.35
C ALA A 59 14.98 -25.86 -0.02
N GLN A 60 15.62 -27.02 -0.06
CA GLN A 60 16.20 -27.58 -1.30
C GLN A 60 15.15 -28.05 -2.31
N GLU A 61 13.90 -28.19 -1.87
CA GLU A 61 12.74 -28.60 -2.65
C GLU A 61 11.55 -27.69 -2.32
N GLY A 62 10.52 -27.71 -3.15
CA GLY A 62 9.32 -26.91 -2.98
C GLY A 62 8.86 -26.23 -4.28
N SER A 63 7.61 -25.78 -4.29
CA SER A 63 6.97 -25.21 -5.48
C SER A 63 7.55 -23.86 -5.93
N LEU A 64 8.27 -23.17 -5.04
CA LEU A 64 8.91 -21.87 -5.30
C LEU A 64 10.44 -21.99 -5.42
N LYS A 65 10.97 -23.21 -5.52
CA LYS A 65 12.41 -23.47 -5.66
C LYS A 65 13.01 -22.64 -6.79
N GLY A 66 14.10 -21.94 -6.47
CA GLY A 66 14.86 -21.12 -7.42
C GLY A 66 14.34 -19.69 -7.57
N LEU A 67 13.17 -19.36 -7.03
CA LEU A 67 12.73 -17.98 -6.94
C LEU A 67 13.50 -17.24 -5.85
N LYS A 68 13.82 -15.98 -6.13
CA LYS A 68 14.30 -15.01 -5.14
C LYS A 68 13.16 -14.10 -4.76
N PHE A 69 13.10 -13.70 -3.50
CA PHE A 69 12.15 -12.68 -3.07
C PHE A 69 12.79 -11.70 -2.11
N ALA A 70 12.28 -10.48 -2.07
CA ALA A 70 12.66 -9.49 -1.07
C ALA A 70 11.53 -9.28 -0.06
N ALA A 71 11.83 -8.85 1.15
CA ALA A 71 10.81 -8.61 2.17
C ALA A 71 10.95 -7.22 2.78
N LYS A 72 9.82 -6.50 2.89
CA LYS A 72 9.75 -5.19 3.55
C LYS A 72 10.41 -5.20 4.93
N ASP A 73 11.08 -4.10 5.30
CA ASP A 73 11.75 -3.96 6.60
C ASP A 73 10.79 -3.84 7.82
N LEU A 74 9.68 -4.57 7.80
CA LEU A 74 8.80 -4.81 8.94
C LEU A 74 8.62 -6.29 9.25
N PHE A 75 9.11 -7.19 8.37
CA PHE A 75 9.12 -8.62 8.61
C PHE A 75 10.35 -9.01 9.41
N ASP A 76 10.13 -9.75 10.48
CA ASP A 76 11.19 -10.36 11.27
C ASP A 76 11.86 -11.51 10.50
N VAL A 77 13.18 -11.58 10.62
CA VAL A 77 14.03 -12.65 10.11
C VAL A 77 14.96 -13.05 11.26
N ALA A 78 14.98 -14.33 11.62
CA ALA A 78 15.72 -14.80 12.78
C ALA A 78 17.22 -14.39 12.71
N GLY A 79 17.73 -13.81 13.79
CA GLY A 79 19.11 -13.31 13.88
C GLY A 79 19.33 -11.90 13.31
N HIS A 80 18.32 -11.29 12.70
CA HIS A 80 18.42 -9.95 12.10
C HIS A 80 17.49 -8.95 12.79
N ARG A 81 17.91 -7.68 12.84
CA ARG A 81 17.08 -6.59 13.37
C ARG A 81 16.05 -6.17 12.31
N THR A 82 14.90 -5.71 12.78
CA THR A 82 13.85 -5.13 11.94
C THR A 82 13.80 -3.64 12.21
N GLY A 83 14.12 -2.83 11.19
CA GLY A 83 14.30 -1.38 11.34
C GLY A 83 13.01 -0.59 11.25
N PHE A 84 11.96 -1.16 10.65
CA PHE A 84 10.65 -0.52 10.49
C PHE A 84 10.72 0.87 9.85
N GLY A 85 11.72 1.08 8.98
CA GLY A 85 11.97 2.37 8.33
C GLY A 85 12.34 3.49 9.31
N ASN A 86 12.79 3.22 10.54
CA ASN A 86 13.20 4.24 11.50
C ASN A 86 14.50 3.85 12.25
N PRO A 87 15.54 4.71 12.27
CA PRO A 87 16.82 4.37 12.90
C PRO A 87 16.74 4.23 14.42
N VAL A 88 15.88 4.99 15.10
CA VAL A 88 15.68 4.86 16.55
C VAL A 88 14.96 3.54 16.87
N TRP A 89 14.00 3.16 16.03
CA TRP A 89 13.33 1.86 16.14
C TRP A 89 14.35 0.74 15.99
N LEU A 90 15.16 0.79 14.93
CA LEU A 90 16.23 -0.14 14.70
C LEU A 90 17.12 -0.23 15.95
N ASP A 91 17.63 0.90 16.46
CA ASP A 91 18.56 0.98 17.59
C ASP A 91 18.02 0.44 18.91
N THR A 92 16.71 0.56 19.14
CA THR A 92 16.05 0.15 20.39
C THR A 92 15.57 -1.29 20.39
N HIS A 93 15.52 -1.95 19.23
CA HIS A 93 15.05 -3.33 19.11
C HIS A 93 16.20 -4.32 18.88
N PRO A 94 16.22 -5.46 19.61
CA PRO A 94 17.19 -6.52 19.38
C PRO A 94 16.90 -7.27 18.07
N PRO A 95 17.85 -8.08 17.59
CA PRO A 95 17.57 -9.03 16.52
C PRO A 95 16.39 -9.94 16.85
N ALA A 96 15.57 -10.27 15.85
CA ALA A 96 14.44 -11.16 16.01
C ALA A 96 14.92 -12.58 16.35
N THR A 97 14.20 -13.27 17.24
CA THR A 97 14.50 -14.65 17.61
C THR A 97 13.86 -15.68 16.68
N ARG A 98 12.86 -15.26 15.89
CA ARG A 98 12.13 -16.09 14.93
C ARG A 98 11.89 -15.32 13.64
N THR A 99 11.81 -16.05 12.54
CA THR A 99 11.38 -15.51 11.24
C THR A 99 9.86 -15.43 11.21
N ALA A 100 9.31 -14.34 10.68
CA ALA A 100 7.87 -14.16 10.51
C ALA A 100 7.28 -15.31 9.68
N PRO A 101 6.12 -15.89 10.05
CA PRO A 101 5.56 -17.04 9.33
C PRO A 101 5.38 -16.79 7.83
N ALA A 102 4.97 -15.59 7.41
CA ALA A 102 4.86 -15.27 5.98
C ALA A 102 6.20 -15.38 5.21
N VAL A 103 7.32 -15.01 5.85
CA VAL A 103 8.66 -15.19 5.27
C VAL A 103 9.07 -16.67 5.33
N GLN A 104 8.84 -17.32 6.47
CA GLN A 104 9.19 -18.72 6.68
C GLN A 104 8.47 -19.65 5.69
N THR A 105 7.18 -19.42 5.44
CA THR A 105 6.38 -20.16 4.46
C THR A 105 6.99 -20.11 3.05
N LEU A 106 7.53 -18.97 2.63
CA LEU A 106 8.21 -18.87 1.33
C LEU A 106 9.56 -19.59 1.33
N LEU A 107 10.32 -19.49 2.42
CA LEU A 107 11.58 -20.22 2.60
C LEU A 107 11.33 -21.74 2.55
N ASP A 108 10.31 -22.23 3.25
CA ASP A 108 9.92 -23.64 3.30
C ASP A 108 9.46 -24.16 1.93
N ALA A 109 8.86 -23.30 1.10
CA ALA A 109 8.51 -23.59 -0.28
C ALA A 109 9.70 -23.50 -1.26
N GLY A 110 10.92 -23.25 -0.77
CA GLY A 110 12.15 -23.26 -1.54
C GLY A 110 12.58 -21.92 -2.13
N ALA A 111 11.85 -20.83 -1.85
CA ALA A 111 12.26 -19.49 -2.28
C ALA A 111 13.41 -18.97 -1.41
N THR A 112 14.32 -18.19 -1.99
CA THR A 112 15.44 -17.57 -1.25
C THR A 112 15.12 -16.11 -0.94
N LEU A 113 15.20 -15.73 0.34
CA LEU A 113 15.12 -14.32 0.73
C LEU A 113 16.41 -13.61 0.27
N TYR A 114 16.23 -12.51 -0.44
CA TYR A 114 17.27 -11.65 -0.98
C TYR A 114 16.98 -10.20 -0.57
N GLY A 115 17.40 -9.86 0.65
CA GLY A 115 17.39 -8.52 1.18
C GLY A 115 16.11 -8.08 1.88
N LYS A 116 16.28 -7.08 2.76
CA LYS A 116 15.20 -6.32 3.40
C LYS A 116 14.99 -5.00 2.67
N THR A 117 13.77 -4.74 2.25
CA THR A 117 13.44 -3.60 1.39
C THR A 117 13.06 -2.36 2.18
N HIS A 118 13.34 -1.23 1.55
CA HIS A 118 12.96 0.11 2.00
C HIS A 118 11.45 0.24 2.21
N MET A 119 11.07 1.12 3.14
CA MET A 119 9.68 1.45 3.43
C MET A 119 9.54 2.87 3.98
N ASP A 120 8.33 3.42 3.91
CA ASP A 120 7.99 4.62 4.69
C ASP A 120 8.18 4.34 6.18
N GLU A 121 8.57 5.38 6.89
CA GLU A 121 8.81 5.37 8.33
C GLU A 121 7.60 4.81 9.10
N LEU A 122 7.83 3.73 9.86
CA LEU A 122 6.81 3.02 10.66
C LEU A 122 5.56 2.61 9.86
N ALA A 123 5.69 2.43 8.55
CA ALA A 123 4.61 2.16 7.60
C ALA A 123 3.51 3.24 7.51
N TYR A 124 3.62 4.38 8.21
CA TYR A 124 2.50 5.32 8.40
C TYR A 124 2.40 6.40 7.31
N SER A 125 2.46 5.97 6.05
CA SER A 125 2.40 6.83 4.85
C SER A 125 2.09 5.99 3.61
N LEU A 126 1.82 6.66 2.48
CA LEU A 126 1.56 6.03 1.17
C LEU A 126 2.46 6.59 0.06
N ASN A 127 3.49 7.38 0.41
CA ASN A 127 4.29 8.07 -0.58
C ASN A 127 5.49 7.24 -1.04
N GLY A 128 6.14 6.51 -0.12
CA GLY A 128 7.40 5.83 -0.42
C GLY A 128 8.63 6.63 -0.02
N GLU A 129 8.44 7.79 0.59
CA GLU A 129 9.49 8.70 1.03
C GLU A 129 9.88 8.42 2.49
N ASN A 130 11.17 8.47 2.80
CA ASN A 130 11.67 8.30 4.15
C ASN A 130 12.76 9.35 4.45
N ALA A 131 12.53 10.18 5.47
CA ALA A 131 13.44 11.26 5.82
C ALA A 131 14.84 10.79 6.28
N HIS A 132 14.97 9.53 6.67
CA HIS A 132 16.22 8.95 7.18
C HIS A 132 17.01 8.21 6.10
N TYR A 133 16.31 7.51 5.20
CA TYR A 133 16.89 6.58 4.24
C TYR A 133 16.72 7.03 2.77
N GLY A 134 16.03 8.15 2.54
CA GLY A 134 15.74 8.69 1.22
C GLY A 134 14.46 8.10 0.61
N THR A 135 14.37 8.17 -0.71
CA THR A 135 13.22 7.68 -1.48
C THR A 135 13.72 6.70 -2.53
N PRO A 136 13.19 5.48 -2.62
CA PRO A 136 13.51 4.56 -3.70
C PRO A 136 13.14 5.17 -5.05
N VAL A 137 14.00 5.00 -6.05
CA VAL A 137 13.77 5.51 -7.41
C VAL A 137 12.75 4.63 -8.11
N ASN A 138 11.63 5.20 -8.55
CA ASN A 138 10.61 4.47 -9.30
C ASN A 138 11.06 4.28 -10.77
N PRO A 139 11.43 3.07 -11.21
CA PRO A 139 11.91 2.86 -12.58
C PRO A 139 10.80 2.98 -13.62
N ALA A 140 9.52 2.84 -13.22
CA ALA A 140 8.38 3.00 -14.12
C ALA A 140 7.92 4.46 -14.26
N ALA A 141 8.41 5.34 -13.38
CA ALA A 141 8.09 6.76 -13.36
C ALA A 141 9.24 7.58 -12.73
N PRO A 142 10.37 7.78 -13.44
CA PRO A 142 11.50 8.53 -12.91
C PRO A 142 11.11 9.94 -12.42
N GLY A 143 11.68 10.38 -11.30
CA GLY A 143 11.37 11.67 -10.65
C GLY A 143 10.05 11.68 -9.85
N ARG A 144 9.29 10.58 -9.87
CA ARG A 144 8.02 10.44 -9.16
C ARG A 144 8.12 9.45 -8.02
N ILE A 145 7.23 9.60 -7.04
CA ILE A 145 7.21 8.73 -5.89
C ILE A 145 6.89 7.28 -6.30
N PRO A 146 7.51 6.26 -5.68
CA PRO A 146 7.17 4.87 -5.94
C PRO A 146 5.82 4.47 -5.33
N GLY A 147 5.25 5.29 -4.44
CA GLY A 147 4.16 4.91 -3.57
C GLY A 147 4.67 4.13 -2.37
N GLY A 148 3.82 3.95 -1.37
CA GLY A 148 4.21 3.37 -0.09
C GLY A 148 3.05 2.74 0.67
N SER A 149 3.27 2.12 1.83
CA SER A 149 4.55 2.10 2.52
C SER A 149 5.56 1.04 2.06
N SER A 150 5.18 0.13 1.17
CA SER A 150 6.06 -0.94 0.69
C SER A 150 6.90 -0.51 -0.52
N SER A 151 7.52 0.67 -0.45
CA SER A 151 8.18 1.33 -1.59
C SER A 151 9.34 0.52 -2.16
N GLY A 152 10.27 0.07 -1.31
CA GLY A 152 11.40 -0.73 -1.73
C GLY A 152 10.99 -2.08 -2.32
N SER A 153 9.95 -2.72 -1.76
CA SER A 153 9.43 -3.98 -2.30
C SER A 153 8.94 -3.82 -3.74
N ALA A 154 8.16 -2.78 -4.01
CA ALA A 154 7.69 -2.51 -5.36
C ALA A 154 8.85 -2.11 -6.29
N VAL A 155 9.76 -1.24 -5.85
CA VAL A 155 10.91 -0.84 -6.68
C VAL A 155 11.83 -2.03 -6.99
N ALA A 156 12.10 -2.93 -6.05
CA ALA A 156 12.91 -4.12 -6.28
C ALA A 156 12.32 -5.02 -7.38
N VAL A 157 10.99 -5.22 -7.38
CA VAL A 157 10.30 -5.98 -8.43
C VAL A 157 10.26 -5.20 -9.75
N ALA A 158 9.95 -3.91 -9.70
CA ALA A 158 9.88 -3.03 -10.87
C ALA A 158 11.24 -2.89 -11.59
N ALA A 159 12.34 -2.88 -10.84
CA ALA A 159 13.70 -2.88 -11.35
C ALA A 159 14.15 -4.26 -11.88
N GLY A 160 13.42 -5.33 -11.54
CA GLY A 160 13.79 -6.70 -11.91
C GLY A 160 14.89 -7.31 -11.03
N ASP A 161 15.15 -6.75 -9.84
CA ASP A 161 16.12 -7.31 -8.89
C ASP A 161 15.64 -8.66 -8.33
N VAL A 162 14.33 -8.78 -8.12
CA VAL A 162 13.65 -10.01 -7.69
C VAL A 162 12.31 -10.17 -8.42
N PRO A 163 11.87 -11.40 -8.73
CA PRO A 163 10.56 -11.64 -9.35
C PRO A 163 9.37 -11.41 -8.38
N LEU A 164 9.62 -11.41 -7.08
CA LEU A 164 8.63 -11.34 -6.01
C LEU A 164 9.13 -10.45 -4.87
N ALA A 165 8.24 -9.66 -4.26
CA ALA A 165 8.53 -9.06 -2.96
C ALA A 165 7.31 -9.05 -2.04
N LEU A 166 7.55 -9.23 -0.74
CA LEU A 166 6.54 -9.10 0.31
C LEU A 166 6.44 -7.65 0.78
N GLY A 167 5.22 -7.24 1.11
CA GLY A 167 4.88 -5.95 1.71
C GLY A 167 3.75 -6.10 2.73
N SER A 168 3.31 -4.97 3.27
CA SER A 168 2.10 -4.91 4.09
C SER A 168 1.11 -3.92 3.50
N ASP A 169 -0.19 -4.17 3.66
CA ASP A 169 -1.26 -3.28 3.23
C ASP A 169 -2.25 -3.01 4.37
N THR A 170 -2.24 -1.78 4.88
CA THR A 170 -3.19 -1.27 5.87
C THR A 170 -4.24 -0.38 5.20
N GLY A 171 -3.76 0.65 4.49
CA GLY A 171 -4.58 1.63 3.78
C GLY A 171 -4.21 1.77 2.30
N GLY A 172 -3.59 0.74 1.70
CA GLY A 172 -3.13 0.76 0.30
C GLY A 172 -1.65 0.46 0.12
N SER A 173 -0.95 0.05 1.18
CA SER A 173 0.52 -0.03 1.17
C SER A 173 1.15 -1.11 0.29
N VAL A 174 0.34 -1.96 -0.33
CA VAL A 174 0.74 -2.80 -1.48
C VAL A 174 0.12 -2.28 -2.76
N ARG A 175 -1.17 -1.96 -2.75
CA ARG A 175 -1.92 -1.57 -3.96
C ARG A 175 -1.43 -0.27 -4.60
N VAL A 176 -1.13 0.76 -3.80
CA VAL A 176 -0.63 2.06 -4.27
C VAL A 176 0.71 1.91 -4.99
N PRO A 177 1.76 1.36 -4.36
CA PRO A 177 3.02 1.17 -5.05
C PRO A 177 2.94 0.18 -6.22
N ALA A 178 2.03 -0.80 -6.19
CA ALA A 178 1.79 -1.65 -7.36
C ALA A 178 1.26 -0.83 -8.55
N SER A 179 0.28 0.04 -8.33
CA SER A 179 -0.23 0.96 -9.35
C SER A 179 0.86 1.89 -9.89
N TYR A 180 1.64 2.51 -9.01
CA TYR A 180 2.64 3.52 -9.38
C TYR A 180 3.90 2.95 -10.02
N CYS A 181 4.26 1.71 -9.69
CA CYS A 181 5.41 1.02 -10.27
C CYS A 181 5.02 0.12 -11.45
N GLY A 182 3.74 0.06 -11.84
CA GLY A 182 3.27 -0.76 -12.96
C GLY A 182 3.39 -2.26 -12.71
N LEU A 183 3.02 -2.71 -11.52
CA LEU A 183 3.10 -4.09 -11.07
C LEU A 183 1.73 -4.67 -10.77
N LEU A 184 1.67 -6.01 -10.69
CA LEU A 184 0.59 -6.66 -9.97
C LEU A 184 0.86 -6.55 -8.46
N GLY A 185 -0.22 -6.40 -7.69
CA GLY A 185 -0.14 -6.44 -6.24
C GLY A 185 -1.46 -6.90 -5.63
N ILE A 186 -1.39 -7.63 -4.52
CA ILE A 186 -2.58 -8.10 -3.81
C ILE A 186 -2.52 -7.77 -2.33
N ARG A 187 -3.62 -7.18 -1.85
CA ARG A 187 -4.03 -7.21 -0.45
C ARG A 187 -4.98 -8.39 -0.29
N PRO A 188 -4.67 -9.42 0.50
CA PRO A 188 -5.59 -10.53 0.73
C PRO A 188 -6.71 -10.12 1.71
N THR A 189 -7.71 -10.98 1.84
CA THR A 189 -8.74 -10.95 2.87
C THR A 189 -8.04 -10.88 4.23
N TRP A 190 -8.54 -10.00 5.10
CA TRP A 190 -7.96 -9.82 6.42
C TRP A 190 -8.03 -11.13 7.23
N GLY A 191 -6.91 -11.52 7.85
CA GLY A 191 -6.80 -12.75 8.63
C GLY A 191 -6.39 -14.01 7.85
N ARG A 192 -6.25 -13.96 6.51
CA ARG A 192 -5.80 -15.14 5.71
C ARG A 192 -4.35 -15.52 5.93
N ILE A 193 -3.50 -14.55 6.25
CA ILE A 193 -2.06 -14.74 6.44
C ILE A 193 -1.69 -14.21 7.82
N SER A 194 -0.93 -15.00 8.58
CA SER A 194 -0.47 -14.61 9.91
C SER A 194 0.34 -13.31 9.87
N LEU A 195 0.04 -12.41 10.82
CA LEU A 195 0.78 -11.18 11.05
C LEU A 195 1.86 -11.33 12.15
N GLU A 196 2.07 -12.55 12.68
CA GLU A 196 3.11 -12.78 13.68
C GLU A 196 4.50 -12.43 13.11
N GLY A 197 5.32 -11.75 13.90
CA GLY A 197 6.65 -11.30 13.46
C GLY A 197 6.62 -10.14 12.46
N LEU A 198 5.46 -9.53 12.22
CA LEU A 198 5.38 -8.23 11.55
C LEU A 198 5.39 -7.10 12.59
N ARG A 199 5.91 -5.93 12.22
CA ARG A 199 5.67 -4.70 12.97
C ARG A 199 4.30 -4.12 12.59
N PRO A 200 3.34 -4.06 13.54
CA PRO A 200 1.98 -3.64 13.22
C PRO A 200 1.95 -2.14 12.93
N LEU A 201 1.00 -1.71 12.10
CA LEU A 201 0.60 -0.31 12.00
C LEU A 201 -0.78 -0.14 12.63
N ALA A 202 -1.76 -0.89 12.14
CA ALA A 202 -3.12 -0.95 12.66
C ALA A 202 -3.64 -2.38 12.49
N PRO A 203 -3.47 -3.26 13.50
CA PRO A 203 -3.72 -4.69 13.40
C PRO A 203 -5.08 -5.09 12.81
N SER A 204 -6.15 -4.32 13.03
CA SER A 204 -7.47 -4.65 12.49
C SER A 204 -7.62 -4.35 10.99
N PHE A 205 -6.59 -3.79 10.37
CA PHE A 205 -6.53 -3.46 8.94
C PHE A 205 -5.37 -4.16 8.24
N ASP A 206 -4.27 -4.40 8.96
CA ASP A 206 -3.01 -4.91 8.42
C ASP A 206 -3.18 -6.27 7.72
N THR A 207 -2.49 -6.43 6.60
CA THR A 207 -2.40 -7.69 5.85
C THR A 207 -0.99 -7.84 5.29
N VAL A 208 -0.51 -9.08 5.17
CA VAL A 208 0.63 -9.40 4.31
C VAL A 208 0.16 -9.35 2.87
N GLY A 209 0.81 -8.55 2.02
CA GLY A 209 0.57 -8.57 0.59
C GLY A 209 1.87 -8.74 -0.19
N TRP A 210 1.77 -8.93 -1.50
CA TRP A 210 2.95 -9.17 -2.33
C TRP A 210 2.81 -8.60 -3.73
N PHE A 211 3.95 -8.48 -4.39
CA PHE A 211 4.11 -7.89 -5.71
C PHE A 211 4.76 -8.87 -6.67
N ALA A 212 4.34 -8.83 -7.94
CA ALA A 212 5.03 -9.51 -9.03
C ALA A 212 4.80 -8.74 -10.35
N LYS A 213 5.65 -8.99 -11.34
CA LYS A 213 5.38 -8.63 -12.75
C LYS A 213 4.65 -9.74 -13.50
N ASP A 214 4.97 -10.97 -13.15
CA ASP A 214 4.40 -12.16 -13.74
C ASP A 214 3.18 -12.60 -12.91
N PRO A 215 1.98 -12.69 -13.51
CA PRO A 215 0.79 -13.12 -12.80
C PRO A 215 0.88 -14.57 -12.30
N GLY A 216 1.61 -15.44 -13.00
CA GLY A 216 1.86 -16.82 -12.57
C GLY A 216 2.71 -16.87 -11.30
N VAL A 217 3.72 -15.98 -11.18
CA VAL A 217 4.48 -15.82 -9.92
C VAL A 217 3.56 -15.30 -8.81
N LEU A 218 2.72 -14.31 -9.10
CA LEU A 218 1.76 -13.79 -8.12
C LEU A 218 0.83 -14.90 -7.59
N ARG A 219 0.30 -15.72 -8.49
CA ARG A 219 -0.60 -16.85 -8.16
C ARG A 219 0.14 -17.97 -7.42
N ALA A 220 1.33 -18.35 -7.85
CA ALA A 220 2.14 -19.38 -7.22
C ALA A 220 2.45 -19.05 -5.75
N VAL A 221 2.73 -17.77 -5.45
CA VAL A 221 2.95 -17.30 -4.08
C VAL A 221 1.66 -17.36 -3.26
N GLY A 222 0.53 -16.99 -3.85
CA GLY A 222 -0.77 -17.14 -3.22
C GLY A 222 -1.07 -18.60 -2.85
N ALA A 223 -0.73 -19.56 -3.73
CA ALA A 223 -0.93 -20.99 -3.46
C ALA A 223 -0.14 -21.52 -2.24
N VAL A 224 0.91 -20.82 -1.82
CA VAL A 224 1.71 -21.19 -0.63
C VAL A 224 1.28 -20.38 0.59
N LEU A 225 1.04 -19.07 0.45
CA LEU A 225 0.72 -18.18 1.56
C LEU A 225 -0.74 -18.29 2.04
N LEU A 226 -1.67 -18.59 1.14
CA LEU A 226 -3.10 -18.60 1.44
C LEU A 226 -3.52 -19.99 1.91
N ASP A 227 -3.54 -20.19 3.22
CA ASP A 227 -3.99 -21.45 3.82
C ASP A 227 -5.47 -21.71 3.48
N PRO A 228 -5.82 -22.83 2.83
CA PRO A 228 -7.21 -23.20 2.57
C PRO A 228 -8.09 -23.27 3.82
N ALA A 229 -7.52 -23.61 4.99
CA ALA A 229 -8.25 -23.68 6.26
C ALA A 229 -8.73 -22.30 6.75
N THR A 230 -8.10 -21.21 6.28
CA THR A 230 -8.44 -19.83 6.65
C THR A 230 -9.42 -19.16 5.69
N ARG A 231 -9.82 -19.83 4.60
CA ARG A 231 -10.66 -19.26 3.54
C ARG A 231 -12.05 -18.80 4.01
N GLY A 232 -12.59 -19.42 5.06
CA GLY A 232 -13.97 -19.21 5.50
C GLY A 232 -14.98 -19.95 4.62
N SER A 233 -16.13 -19.32 4.33
CA SER A 233 -17.20 -19.94 3.54
C SER A 233 -16.77 -20.26 2.10
N PRO A 234 -17.27 -21.37 1.51
CA PRO A 234 -16.96 -21.72 0.13
C PRO A 234 -17.48 -20.64 -0.82
N LEU A 235 -16.60 -20.18 -1.71
CA LEU A 235 -16.95 -19.22 -2.75
C LEU A 235 -17.82 -19.88 -3.81
N THR A 236 -18.69 -19.08 -4.41
CA THR A 236 -19.17 -19.33 -5.78
C THR A 236 -18.16 -18.75 -6.77
N SER A 237 -18.14 -19.25 -8.01
CA SER A 237 -17.30 -18.62 -9.04
C SER A 237 -17.65 -17.14 -9.18
N LEU A 238 -16.64 -16.29 -9.34
CA LEU A 238 -16.83 -14.86 -9.57
C LEU A 238 -17.53 -14.66 -10.92
N ARG A 239 -18.68 -13.97 -10.91
CA ARG A 239 -19.60 -13.89 -12.06
C ARG A 239 -20.34 -12.56 -12.19
N ARG A 240 -20.34 -11.69 -11.18
CA ARG A 240 -20.98 -10.37 -11.27
C ARG A 240 -19.93 -9.28 -11.30
N CYS A 241 -19.76 -8.64 -12.45
CA CYS A 241 -18.88 -7.50 -12.59
C CYS A 241 -19.60 -6.19 -12.29
N MET A 242 -19.04 -5.37 -11.39
CA MET A 242 -19.55 -4.05 -11.04
C MET A 242 -18.47 -2.99 -11.24
N VAL A 243 -18.84 -1.79 -11.68
CA VAL A 243 -17.94 -0.63 -11.82
C VAL A 243 -18.36 0.43 -10.82
N ALA A 244 -17.46 0.80 -9.91
CA ALA A 244 -17.70 1.80 -8.87
C ALA A 244 -17.70 3.22 -9.46
N ARG A 245 -18.86 3.74 -9.86
CA ARG A 245 -19.00 5.04 -10.54
C ARG A 245 -18.43 6.18 -9.70
N ASP A 246 -18.78 6.23 -8.43
CA ASP A 246 -18.31 7.23 -7.46
C ASP A 246 -16.81 7.11 -7.16
N ALA A 247 -16.23 5.91 -7.21
CA ALA A 247 -14.77 5.75 -7.17
C ALA A 247 -14.09 6.29 -8.44
N PHE A 248 -14.66 6.03 -9.62
CA PHE A 248 -14.15 6.59 -10.88
C PHE A 248 -14.22 8.12 -10.91
N ALA A 249 -15.19 8.74 -10.22
CA ALA A 249 -15.28 10.19 -10.09
C ALA A 249 -14.14 10.82 -9.26
N LEU A 250 -13.42 10.03 -8.46
CA LEU A 250 -12.24 10.49 -7.72
C LEU A 250 -10.94 10.44 -8.54
N ALA A 251 -10.95 9.70 -9.66
CA ALA A 251 -9.81 9.64 -10.55
C ALA A 251 -9.73 10.88 -11.45
N GLU A 252 -8.51 11.21 -11.87
CA GLU A 252 -8.29 12.21 -12.90
C GLU A 252 -8.94 11.76 -14.22
N PRO A 253 -9.44 12.70 -15.04
CA PRO A 253 -10.17 12.36 -16.26
C PRO A 253 -9.45 11.39 -17.19
N ALA A 254 -8.14 11.60 -17.42
CA ALA A 254 -7.33 10.73 -18.27
C ALA A 254 -7.21 9.30 -17.70
N THR A 255 -7.05 9.17 -16.38
CA THR A 255 -7.00 7.89 -15.68
C THR A 255 -8.34 7.18 -15.73
N ALA A 256 -9.43 7.89 -15.42
CA ALA A 256 -10.78 7.36 -15.48
C ALA A 256 -11.12 6.86 -16.90
N GLN A 257 -10.78 7.64 -17.92
CA GLN A 257 -10.97 7.26 -19.32
C GLN A 257 -10.18 6.00 -19.68
N ALA A 258 -8.87 6.00 -19.45
CA ALA A 258 -8.00 4.88 -19.84
C ALA A 258 -8.42 3.56 -19.16
N LEU A 259 -8.83 3.62 -17.88
CA LEU A 259 -9.33 2.46 -17.16
C LEU A 259 -10.73 2.02 -17.64
N ARG A 260 -11.61 2.96 -18.02
CA ARG A 260 -12.91 2.61 -18.63
C ARG A 260 -12.74 1.95 -19.99
N GLU A 261 -11.77 2.37 -20.79
CA GLU A 261 -11.43 1.70 -22.05
C GLU A 261 -10.92 0.27 -21.82
N VAL A 262 -10.17 0.00 -20.75
CA VAL A 262 -9.80 -1.38 -20.36
C VAL A 262 -11.03 -2.23 -20.00
N ILE A 263 -12.02 -1.64 -19.33
CA ILE A 263 -13.22 -2.36 -18.87
C ILE A 263 -14.20 -2.63 -20.02
N SER A 264 -14.46 -1.62 -20.85
CA SER A 264 -15.53 -1.62 -21.85
C SER A 264 -15.03 -1.82 -23.29
N GLY A 265 -13.72 -1.75 -23.53
CA GLY A 265 -13.10 -1.71 -24.84
C GLY A 265 -13.00 -0.28 -25.41
N PRO A 266 -12.29 -0.09 -26.54
CA PRO A 266 -12.17 1.21 -27.20
C PRO A 266 -13.53 1.83 -27.51
N SER A 267 -13.66 3.14 -27.28
CA SER A 267 -14.65 3.93 -27.99
C SER A 267 -14.24 3.99 -29.46
N SER A 268 -15.21 3.91 -30.39
CA SER A 268 -14.98 3.95 -31.85
C SER A 268 -14.30 5.23 -32.37
N THR A 269 -14.00 6.18 -31.48
CA THR A 269 -13.44 7.50 -31.77
C THR A 269 -11.95 7.64 -31.43
N VAL A 270 -11.32 6.67 -30.76
CA VAL A 270 -9.89 6.69 -30.42
C VAL A 270 -9.27 5.32 -30.73
N PRO A 271 -8.13 5.24 -31.45
CA PRO A 271 -7.43 3.98 -31.64
C PRO A 271 -6.83 3.54 -30.31
N SER A 272 -7.54 2.72 -29.54
CA SER A 272 -6.90 1.91 -28.49
C SER A 272 -6.33 0.64 -29.11
N GLY A 273 -5.24 0.13 -28.55
CA GLY A 273 -4.54 -1.04 -29.08
C GLY A 273 -5.39 -2.32 -28.96
N ALA A 274 -5.15 -3.29 -29.86
CA ALA A 274 -5.84 -4.58 -29.86
C ALA A 274 -5.84 -5.30 -28.49
N ALA A 275 -4.80 -5.10 -27.67
CA ALA A 275 -4.70 -5.64 -26.32
C ALA A 275 -5.82 -5.14 -25.38
N THR A 276 -6.19 -3.86 -25.43
CA THR A 276 -7.26 -3.29 -24.58
C THR A 276 -8.62 -3.93 -24.91
N ALA A 277 -8.89 -4.16 -26.20
CA ALA A 277 -10.11 -4.84 -26.63
C ALA A 277 -10.14 -6.32 -26.19
N ALA A 278 -9.00 -7.01 -26.25
CA ALA A 278 -8.88 -8.40 -25.81
C ALA A 278 -9.15 -8.53 -24.30
N VAL A 279 -8.57 -7.66 -23.48
CA VAL A 279 -8.81 -7.63 -22.03
C VAL A 279 -10.29 -7.35 -21.71
N ALA A 280 -10.91 -6.36 -22.37
CA ALA A 280 -12.33 -6.06 -22.15
C ALA A 280 -13.23 -7.23 -22.53
N HIS A 281 -12.94 -7.92 -23.64
CA HIS A 281 -13.67 -9.13 -24.03
C HIS A 281 -13.47 -10.26 -23.00
N LYS A 282 -12.22 -10.49 -22.57
CA LYS A 282 -11.89 -11.52 -21.59
C LYS A 282 -12.55 -11.27 -20.24
N LEU A 283 -12.62 -10.00 -19.81
CA LEU A 283 -13.30 -9.60 -18.58
C LEU A 283 -14.79 -9.96 -18.61
N ARG A 284 -15.48 -9.68 -19.72
CA ARG A 284 -16.90 -10.05 -19.90
C ARG A 284 -17.11 -11.56 -19.94
N GLU A 285 -16.22 -12.28 -20.63
CA GLU A 285 -16.25 -13.75 -20.70
C GLU A 285 -16.15 -14.36 -19.30
N LEU A 286 -15.19 -13.91 -18.49
CA LEU A 286 -14.90 -14.47 -17.18
C LEU A 286 -15.92 -14.05 -16.11
N LEU A 287 -16.42 -12.81 -16.18
CA LEU A 287 -17.33 -12.23 -15.20
C LEU A 287 -18.78 -12.12 -15.70
N GLY A 288 -19.20 -13.04 -16.56
CA GLY A 288 -20.62 -13.32 -16.81
C GLY A 288 -21.40 -12.25 -17.59
N GLY A 289 -20.72 -11.35 -18.31
CA GLY A 289 -21.36 -10.36 -19.18
C GLY A 289 -20.86 -8.92 -19.01
N GLU A 290 -21.70 -7.96 -19.40
CA GLU A 290 -21.36 -6.54 -19.31
C GLU A 290 -21.30 -6.07 -17.84
N PRO A 291 -20.29 -5.28 -17.46
CA PRO A 291 -20.21 -4.69 -16.13
C PRO A 291 -21.38 -3.75 -15.84
N VAL A 292 -21.89 -3.80 -14.60
CA VAL A 292 -22.96 -2.93 -14.11
C VAL A 292 -22.37 -1.77 -13.32
N GLU A 293 -22.73 -0.53 -13.63
CA GLU A 293 -22.32 0.61 -12.80
C GLU A 293 -23.08 0.67 -11.48
N VAL A 294 -22.36 0.92 -10.39
CA VAL A 294 -22.91 1.08 -9.05
C VAL A 294 -22.32 2.32 -8.38
N ASP A 295 -23.13 3.01 -7.58
CA ASP A 295 -22.65 4.02 -6.64
C ASP A 295 -22.42 3.33 -5.29
N VAL A 296 -21.16 3.21 -4.87
CA VAL A 296 -20.75 2.37 -3.73
C VAL A 296 -21.16 2.99 -2.41
N ALA A 297 -20.94 4.29 -2.21
CA ALA A 297 -21.21 4.97 -0.95
C ALA A 297 -22.64 5.51 -0.84
N ALA A 298 -23.26 5.89 -1.96
CA ALA A 298 -24.58 6.53 -1.99
C ALA A 298 -25.69 5.80 -1.18
N PRO A 299 -25.75 4.46 -1.15
CA PRO A 299 -26.74 3.74 -0.33
C PRO A 299 -26.66 4.03 1.18
N LEU A 300 -25.52 4.52 1.69
CA LEU A 300 -25.33 4.88 3.09
C LEU A 300 -25.49 6.39 3.37
N ALA A 301 -26.06 7.15 2.44
CA ALA A 301 -26.26 8.60 2.60
C ALA A 301 -27.08 8.98 3.84
N ALA A 302 -28.10 8.18 4.19
CA ALA A 302 -28.92 8.40 5.38
C ALA A 302 -28.14 8.26 6.69
N GLN A 303 -26.98 7.60 6.67
CA GLN A 303 -26.08 7.42 7.82
C GLN A 303 -24.92 8.44 7.81
N GLY A 304 -24.93 9.42 6.90
CA GLY A 304 -23.83 10.38 6.73
C GLY A 304 -22.57 9.76 6.13
N LEU A 305 -22.72 8.67 5.38
CA LEU A 305 -21.63 7.90 4.77
C LEU A 305 -21.84 7.78 3.25
N GLY A 306 -22.49 8.79 2.66
CA GLY A 306 -22.96 8.79 1.27
C GLY A 306 -21.86 9.05 0.23
N ALA A 307 -20.68 9.48 0.66
CA ALA A 307 -19.51 9.69 -0.18
C ALA A 307 -18.32 8.87 0.31
N LEU A 308 -17.49 8.38 -0.61
CA LEU A 308 -16.25 7.65 -0.26
C LEU A 308 -15.27 8.50 0.58
N THR A 309 -15.36 9.83 0.48
CA THR A 309 -14.60 10.75 1.35
C THR A 309 -15.03 10.69 2.81
N ASP A 310 -16.28 10.34 3.11
CA ASP A 310 -16.75 10.17 4.49
C ASP A 310 -16.07 8.94 5.12
N TRP A 311 -15.80 7.92 4.32
CA TRP A 311 -15.18 6.67 4.76
C TRP A 311 -13.69 6.85 5.10
N VAL A 312 -13.04 7.87 4.53
CA VAL A 312 -11.67 8.26 4.89
C VAL A 312 -11.59 8.69 6.35
N ALA A 313 -12.59 9.44 6.84
CA ALA A 313 -12.61 9.87 8.24
C ALA A 313 -12.71 8.66 9.18
N VAL A 314 -13.63 7.73 8.88
CA VAL A 314 -13.78 6.47 9.61
C VAL A 314 -12.47 5.68 9.65
N PHE A 315 -11.87 5.46 8.47
CA PHE A 315 -10.60 4.74 8.36
C PHE A 315 -9.49 5.41 9.17
N ARG A 316 -9.34 6.73 9.07
CA ARG A 316 -8.27 7.47 9.75
C ARG A 316 -8.40 7.43 11.26
N VAL A 317 -9.61 7.53 11.82
CA VAL A 317 -9.83 7.46 13.27
C VAL A 317 -9.47 6.08 13.80
N CYS A 318 -10.04 5.01 13.22
CA CYS A 318 -9.75 3.64 13.63
C CYS A 318 -8.24 3.32 13.50
N GLN A 319 -7.64 3.66 12.35
CA GLN A 319 -6.21 3.44 12.13
C GLN A 319 -5.36 4.20 13.15
N ALA A 320 -5.58 5.52 13.31
CA ALA A 320 -4.75 6.35 14.17
C ALA A 320 -4.82 5.92 15.64
N PHE A 321 -6.01 5.51 16.12
CA PHE A 321 -6.15 4.97 17.47
C PHE A 321 -5.31 3.71 17.67
N GLU A 322 -5.33 2.77 16.71
CA GLU A 322 -4.52 1.55 16.78
C GLU A 322 -3.02 1.86 16.68
N VAL A 323 -2.60 2.80 15.82
CA VAL A 323 -1.19 3.23 15.74
C VAL A 323 -0.70 3.72 17.11
N TRP A 324 -1.48 4.57 17.79
CA TRP A 324 -1.08 5.07 19.10
C TRP A 324 -1.12 3.98 20.17
N SER A 325 -2.08 3.05 20.09
CA SER A 325 -2.17 1.91 21.01
C SER A 325 -0.95 1.00 20.91
N GLU A 326 -0.47 0.74 19.69
CA GLU A 326 0.71 -0.10 19.45
C GLU A 326 2.02 0.61 19.79
N HIS A 327 2.17 1.87 19.39
CA HIS A 327 3.48 2.54 19.38
C HIS A 327 3.61 3.71 20.34
N GLY A 328 2.51 4.23 20.91
CA GLY A 328 2.52 5.44 21.73
C GLY A 328 3.41 5.34 22.97
N SER A 329 3.54 4.15 23.55
CA SER A 329 4.47 3.87 24.65
C SER A 329 5.93 4.00 24.23
N TRP A 330 6.31 3.40 23.10
CA TRP A 330 7.66 3.47 22.53
C TRP A 330 8.01 4.90 22.10
N VAL A 331 7.09 5.60 21.43
CA VAL A 331 7.27 6.99 21.01
C VAL A 331 7.52 7.89 22.22
N SER A 332 6.71 7.73 23.28
CA SER A 332 6.83 8.53 24.51
C SER A 332 8.13 8.25 25.27
N ALA A 333 8.61 7.00 25.24
CA ALA A 333 9.84 6.60 25.93
C ALA A 333 11.13 6.99 25.19
N ASN A 334 11.10 7.05 23.85
CA ASN A 334 12.30 7.20 23.03
C ASN A 334 12.41 8.53 22.28
N ASP A 335 11.33 9.33 22.23
CA ASP A 335 11.25 10.62 21.53
C ASP A 335 11.92 10.59 20.14
N PRO A 336 11.48 9.67 19.25
CA PRO A 336 12.12 9.48 17.96
C PRO A 336 11.98 10.74 17.10
N ARG A 337 13.06 11.11 16.41
CA ARG A 337 13.02 12.19 15.43
C ARG A 337 12.25 11.75 14.19
N PHE A 338 10.94 11.97 14.15
CA PHE A 338 10.13 11.66 12.98
C PHE A 338 10.42 12.56 11.78
N GLY A 339 10.27 11.99 10.59
CA GLY A 339 10.21 12.72 9.33
C GLY A 339 8.93 13.56 9.18
N PRO A 340 8.89 14.48 8.20
CA PRO A 340 7.69 15.25 7.88
C PRO A 340 6.51 14.34 7.52
N GLY A 341 5.30 14.69 7.95
CA GLY A 341 4.08 13.91 7.76
C GLY A 341 3.90 12.80 8.79
N THR A 342 4.96 12.05 9.14
CA THR A 342 4.90 11.03 10.20
C THR A 342 4.64 11.67 11.56
N ARG A 343 5.37 12.76 11.87
CA ARG A 343 5.22 13.48 13.14
C ARG A 343 3.79 13.97 13.35
N GLU A 344 3.22 14.64 12.36
CA GLU A 344 1.87 15.20 12.40
C GLU A 344 0.82 14.10 12.60
N ARG A 345 1.01 12.94 11.96
CA ARG A 345 0.12 11.78 12.12
C ARG A 345 0.20 11.16 13.51
N PHE A 346 1.39 11.04 14.10
CA PHE A 346 1.54 10.56 15.48
C PHE A 346 0.96 11.56 16.50
N THR A 347 1.12 12.86 16.27
CA THR A 347 0.47 13.89 17.09
C THR A 347 -1.05 13.79 17.01
N MET A 348 -1.61 13.58 15.81
CA MET A 348 -3.04 13.31 15.63
C MET A 348 -3.46 12.03 16.34
N ALA A 349 -2.70 10.94 16.18
CA ALA A 349 -3.00 9.63 16.74
C ALA A 349 -3.08 9.66 18.27
N ALA A 350 -2.16 10.40 18.92
CA ALA A 350 -2.16 10.59 20.37
C ALA A 350 -3.39 11.32 20.90
N ALA A 351 -4.10 12.07 20.05
CA ALA A 351 -5.26 12.88 20.45
C ALA A 351 -6.59 12.14 20.26
N ILE A 352 -6.63 10.99 19.56
CA ILE A 352 -7.87 10.26 19.31
C ILE A 352 -8.39 9.65 20.61
N THR A 353 -9.66 9.92 20.89
CA THR A 353 -10.36 9.45 22.09
C THR A 353 -11.02 8.08 21.87
N LYS A 354 -11.39 7.41 22.95
CA LYS A 354 -12.13 6.13 22.88
C LYS A 354 -13.54 6.35 22.35
N GLU A 355 -14.13 7.51 22.60
CA GLU A 355 -15.45 7.92 22.13
C GLU A 355 -15.46 8.12 20.62
N GLU A 356 -14.44 8.79 20.07
CA GLU A 356 -14.25 8.91 18.62
C GLU A 356 -14.04 7.54 17.97
N LEU A 357 -13.22 6.67 18.56
CA LEU A 357 -13.07 5.29 18.09
C LEU A 357 -14.40 4.54 18.09
N ALA A 358 -15.17 4.57 19.18
CA ALA A 358 -16.43 3.86 19.27
C ALA A 358 -17.45 4.33 18.21
N SER A 359 -17.47 5.64 17.92
CA SER A 359 -18.27 6.20 16.83
C SER A 359 -17.80 5.72 15.46
N ALA A 360 -16.50 5.75 15.20
CA ALA A 360 -15.91 5.29 13.95
C ALA A 360 -16.11 3.77 13.74
N ASP A 361 -16.01 2.95 14.80
CA ASP A 361 -16.24 1.51 14.71
C ASP A 361 -17.70 1.16 14.40
N ALA A 362 -18.65 1.94 14.92
CA ALA A 362 -20.06 1.80 14.55
C ALA A 362 -20.26 2.09 13.05
N GLN A 363 -19.66 3.17 12.53
CA GLN A 363 -19.71 3.51 11.11
C GLN A 363 -18.98 2.47 10.24
N ARG A 364 -17.82 1.98 10.68
CA ARG A 364 -17.06 0.91 10.02
C ARG A 364 -17.89 -0.37 9.90
N SER A 365 -18.67 -0.70 10.91
CA SER A 365 -19.56 -1.87 10.90
C SER A 365 -20.66 -1.74 9.84
N LEU A 366 -21.23 -0.55 9.66
CA LEU A 366 -22.20 -0.27 8.59
C LEU A 366 -21.57 -0.39 7.21
N ILE A 367 -20.39 0.21 7.01
CA ILE A 367 -19.63 0.13 5.75
C ILE A 367 -19.29 -1.32 5.41
N ARG A 368 -18.81 -2.09 6.39
CA ARG A 368 -18.47 -3.51 6.21
C ARG A 368 -19.68 -4.33 5.80
N ALA A 369 -20.78 -4.21 6.53
CA ALA A 369 -22.01 -4.95 6.23
C ALA A 369 -22.53 -4.61 4.82
N HIS A 370 -22.48 -3.33 4.44
CA HIS A 370 -22.87 -2.87 3.11
C HIS A 370 -21.99 -3.45 2.00
N LEU A 371 -20.65 -3.34 2.12
CA LEU A 371 -19.74 -3.87 1.11
C LEU A 371 -19.84 -5.39 0.98
N HIS A 372 -20.00 -6.11 2.09
CA HIS A 372 -20.22 -7.56 2.07
C HIS A 372 -21.53 -7.90 1.35
N SER A 373 -22.61 -7.15 1.61
CA SER A 373 -23.89 -7.33 0.90
C SER A 373 -23.80 -6.99 -0.59
N LEU A 374 -23.08 -5.94 -0.97
CA LEU A 374 -22.90 -5.51 -2.36
C LEU A 374 -22.16 -6.59 -3.17
N LEU A 375 -21.09 -7.15 -2.60
CA LEU A 375 -20.27 -8.18 -3.23
C LEU A 375 -20.92 -9.55 -3.20
N GLY A 376 -21.71 -9.88 -2.17
CA GLY A 376 -22.28 -11.23 -2.02
C GLY A 376 -21.19 -12.30 -1.97
N SER A 377 -21.37 -13.40 -2.71
CA SER A 377 -20.37 -14.48 -2.82
C SER A 377 -19.69 -14.57 -4.20
N ASP A 378 -20.10 -13.73 -5.16
CA ASP A 378 -19.76 -13.84 -6.58
C ASP A 378 -19.40 -12.50 -7.25
N GLY A 379 -19.50 -11.39 -6.52
CA GLY A 379 -19.31 -10.04 -7.03
C GLY A 379 -17.84 -9.64 -7.12
N VAL A 380 -17.50 -8.90 -8.17
CA VAL A 380 -16.21 -8.23 -8.33
C VAL A 380 -16.48 -6.76 -8.60
N LEU A 381 -15.95 -5.90 -7.73
CA LEU A 381 -16.04 -4.45 -7.88
C LEU A 381 -14.75 -3.91 -8.50
N LEU A 382 -14.88 -3.23 -9.63
CA LEU A 382 -13.82 -2.57 -10.36
C LEU A 382 -13.75 -1.09 -10.00
N LEU A 383 -12.54 -0.61 -9.73
CA LEU A 383 -12.27 0.79 -9.40
C LEU A 383 -10.83 1.19 -9.73
N PRO A 384 -10.53 2.48 -9.91
CA PRO A 384 -9.15 2.95 -9.98
C PRO A 384 -8.40 2.62 -8.68
N THR A 385 -7.17 2.15 -8.80
CA THR A 385 -6.34 1.87 -7.61
C THR A 385 -5.85 3.16 -6.95
N ALA A 386 -5.61 4.18 -7.76
CA ALA A 386 -5.17 5.51 -7.34
C ALA A 386 -5.86 6.58 -8.21
N PRO A 387 -5.88 7.86 -7.76
CA PRO A 387 -6.52 8.93 -8.53
C PRO A 387 -5.89 9.14 -9.91
N GLY A 388 -4.61 8.84 -10.06
CA GLY A 388 -3.88 8.92 -11.31
C GLY A 388 -2.47 8.37 -11.18
N PRO A 389 -1.55 8.73 -12.10
CA PRO A 389 -0.18 8.26 -12.03
C PRO A 389 0.56 8.84 -10.81
N ALA A 390 1.72 8.27 -10.50
CA ALA A 390 2.54 8.68 -9.36
C ALA A 390 2.82 10.20 -9.35
N PRO A 391 2.56 10.92 -8.24
CA PRO A 391 3.00 12.31 -8.05
C PRO A 391 4.53 12.48 -8.07
N PHE A 392 5.01 13.72 -8.28
CA PHE A 392 6.44 14.04 -8.13
C PHE A 392 6.92 13.96 -6.67
N ILE A 393 8.19 13.61 -6.46
CA ILE A 393 8.82 13.46 -5.12
C ILE A 393 8.81 14.77 -4.31
N ASN A 394 8.70 15.93 -4.97
CA ASN A 394 8.63 17.24 -4.30
C ASN A 394 7.34 18.00 -4.61
N ALA A 395 6.24 17.28 -4.85
CA ALA A 395 4.95 17.92 -5.10
C ALA A 395 4.55 18.86 -3.93
N PRO A 396 3.91 20.02 -4.21
CA PRO A 396 3.50 20.94 -3.16
C PRO A 396 2.62 20.28 -2.08
N PRO A 397 2.81 20.59 -0.78
CA PRO A 397 2.09 19.91 0.31
C PRO A 397 0.56 19.89 0.15
N ALA A 398 -0.03 21.02 -0.25
CA ALA A 398 -1.49 21.10 -0.46
C ALA A 398 -2.00 20.16 -1.55
N LEU A 399 -1.19 19.94 -2.60
CA LEU A 399 -1.49 19.01 -3.68
C LEU A 399 -1.36 17.57 -3.21
N VAL A 400 -0.32 17.28 -2.41
CA VAL A 400 -0.11 15.97 -1.77
C VAL A 400 -1.28 15.61 -0.86
N ASP A 401 -1.80 16.56 -0.07
CA ASP A 401 -2.92 16.31 0.84
C ASP A 401 -4.23 16.03 0.09
N GLN A 402 -4.54 16.83 -0.94
CA GLN A 402 -5.71 16.61 -1.80
C GLN A 402 -5.62 15.26 -2.53
N TRP A 403 -4.43 14.94 -3.04
CA TRP A 403 -4.17 13.66 -3.69
C TRP A 403 -4.33 12.50 -2.72
N ARG A 404 -3.76 12.61 -1.52
CA ARG A 404 -3.83 11.59 -0.47
C ARG A 404 -5.26 11.35 0.00
N SER A 405 -6.08 12.39 0.11
CA SER A 405 -7.49 12.24 0.47
C SER A 405 -8.23 11.37 -0.55
N ARG A 406 -8.12 11.70 -1.86
CA ARG A 406 -8.71 10.89 -2.94
C ARG A 406 -8.14 9.47 -2.99
N LEU A 407 -6.83 9.33 -2.77
CA LEU A 407 -6.15 8.02 -2.73
C LEU A 407 -6.72 7.13 -1.62
N ILE A 408 -6.84 7.65 -0.39
CA ILE A 408 -7.39 6.88 0.74
C ILE A 408 -8.88 6.59 0.54
N SER A 409 -9.63 7.49 -0.10
CA SER A 409 -11.03 7.21 -0.47
C SER A 409 -11.14 5.97 -1.37
N LEU A 410 -10.17 5.73 -2.26
CA LEU A 410 -10.14 4.55 -3.13
C LEU A 410 -9.61 3.30 -2.41
N THR A 411 -8.61 3.45 -1.55
CA THR A 411 -7.92 2.30 -0.95
C THR A 411 -8.53 1.84 0.39
N SER A 412 -9.33 2.66 1.06
CA SER A 412 -9.90 2.34 2.38
C SER A 412 -11.02 1.30 2.34
N LEU A 413 -11.71 1.11 1.20
CA LEU A 413 -12.84 0.17 1.07
C LEU A 413 -12.47 -1.24 1.57
N ALA A 414 -11.40 -1.81 1.00
CA ALA A 414 -10.93 -3.14 1.37
C ALA A 414 -10.37 -3.20 2.80
N GLY A 415 -9.81 -2.11 3.31
CA GLY A 415 -9.35 -1.98 4.69
C GLY A 415 -10.49 -2.04 5.71
N LEU A 416 -11.52 -1.22 5.49
CA LEU A 416 -12.68 -1.08 6.38
C LEU A 416 -13.46 -2.40 6.48
N ALA A 417 -13.62 -3.09 5.35
CA ALA A 417 -14.40 -4.32 5.24
C ALA A 417 -13.58 -5.63 5.31
N GLY A 418 -12.25 -5.56 5.40
CA GLY A 418 -11.38 -6.75 5.47
C GLY A 418 -11.36 -7.56 4.17
N LEU A 419 -11.59 -6.92 3.02
CA LEU A 419 -11.77 -7.59 1.73
C LEU A 419 -10.42 -7.79 1.01
N PRO A 420 -10.32 -8.83 0.15
CA PRO A 420 -9.22 -8.96 -0.77
C PRO A 420 -9.36 -7.93 -1.90
N GLN A 421 -8.24 -7.36 -2.31
CA GLN A 421 -8.16 -6.43 -3.43
C GLN A 421 -6.87 -6.63 -4.21
N LEU A 422 -7.02 -6.85 -5.52
CA LEU A 422 -5.92 -7.04 -6.46
C LEU A 422 -5.78 -5.83 -7.39
N THR A 423 -4.56 -5.41 -7.65
CA THR A 423 -4.20 -4.32 -8.57
C THR A 423 -3.57 -4.89 -9.85
N LEU A 424 -4.07 -4.45 -11.00
CA LEU A 424 -3.58 -4.81 -12.34
C LEU A 424 -3.03 -3.58 -13.09
N PRO A 425 -1.83 -3.63 -13.67
CA PRO A 425 -1.22 -2.51 -14.39
C PRO A 425 -1.66 -2.47 -15.88
N LEU A 426 -2.98 -2.36 -16.12
CA LEU A 426 -3.58 -2.53 -17.46
C LEU A 426 -3.65 -1.27 -18.32
N ALA A 427 -3.34 -0.09 -17.77
CA ALA A 427 -3.38 1.15 -18.52
C ALA A 427 -2.21 2.08 -18.18
N ARG A 428 -1.95 3.01 -19.10
CA ARG A 428 -0.97 4.07 -18.92
C ARG A 428 -1.52 5.40 -19.41
N VAL A 429 -1.13 6.48 -18.76
CA VAL A 429 -1.61 7.84 -19.07
C VAL A 429 -0.48 8.85 -19.04
N ARG A 430 -0.63 9.96 -19.76
CA ARG A 430 0.22 11.14 -19.56
C ARG A 430 -0.20 11.83 -18.27
N SER A 431 0.76 12.33 -17.51
CA SER A 431 0.45 13.09 -16.29
C SER A 431 -0.14 14.45 -16.65
N SER A 432 -1.22 14.82 -15.97
CA SER A 432 -1.78 16.18 -15.93
C SER A 432 -0.93 17.14 -15.09
N MET A 433 -0.12 16.61 -14.18
CA MET A 433 0.66 17.37 -13.21
C MET A 433 1.89 17.94 -13.92
N GLN A 434 1.90 19.25 -14.16
CA GLN A 434 3.09 19.98 -14.61
C GLN A 434 4.11 19.97 -13.46
N GLY A 435 5.32 19.48 -13.74
CA GLY A 435 6.45 19.73 -12.84
C GLY A 435 6.80 21.23 -12.85
N GLU A 436 7.53 21.71 -11.85
CA GLU A 436 8.13 23.05 -11.95
C GLU A 436 8.98 23.12 -13.25
N GLU A 437 8.85 24.22 -13.99
CA GLU A 437 9.55 24.42 -15.26
C GLU A 437 11.05 24.15 -15.08
N GLY A 438 11.59 23.17 -15.82
CA GLY A 438 13.03 22.92 -15.91
C GLY A 438 13.61 21.72 -15.14
N GLN A 439 12.82 20.85 -14.50
CA GLN A 439 13.33 19.64 -13.81
C GLN A 439 13.05 18.29 -14.50
N GLY A 440 12.47 18.27 -15.71
CA GLY A 440 12.28 17.04 -16.50
C GLY A 440 13.33 16.91 -17.61
N PRO A 441 13.82 15.70 -17.95
CA PRO A 441 14.55 15.50 -19.19
C PRO A 441 13.66 15.92 -20.37
N ALA A 442 14.27 16.48 -21.42
CA ALA A 442 13.57 16.87 -22.64
C ALA A 442 12.72 15.69 -23.15
N GLU A 443 11.42 15.94 -23.35
CA GLU A 443 10.46 14.94 -23.79
C GLU A 443 10.81 14.49 -25.22
N GLU A 444 11.44 13.33 -25.37
CA GLU A 444 11.51 12.66 -26.67
C GLU A 444 10.14 12.03 -26.97
N GLU A 445 9.56 12.39 -28.13
CA GLU A 445 8.26 11.92 -28.59
C GLU A 445 8.26 10.39 -28.81
N GLY A 446 7.69 9.68 -27.85
CA GLY A 446 7.45 8.23 -27.87
C GLY A 446 6.66 7.77 -26.65
N GLN A 447 6.38 6.46 -26.54
CA GLN A 447 5.72 5.85 -25.37
C GLN A 447 6.42 6.10 -24.02
N GLN A 448 7.62 6.69 -24.03
CA GLN A 448 8.44 7.02 -22.85
C GLN A 448 7.80 8.05 -21.89
N GLY A 449 6.74 8.75 -22.29
CA GLY A 449 5.99 9.68 -21.41
C GLY A 449 4.75 9.11 -20.71
N LEU A 450 4.39 7.83 -20.94
CA LEU A 450 3.17 7.23 -20.40
C LEU A 450 3.44 6.50 -19.06
N LEU A 451 2.77 6.97 -18.01
CA LEU A 451 2.93 6.48 -16.65
C LEU A 451 1.87 5.42 -16.30
N PRO A 452 2.22 4.38 -15.52
CA PRO A 452 1.27 3.33 -15.16
C PRO A 452 0.14 3.84 -14.27
N VAL A 453 -1.05 3.28 -14.49
CA VAL A 453 -2.21 3.41 -13.60
C VAL A 453 -2.87 2.05 -13.42
N GLY A 454 -3.24 1.72 -12.18
CA GLY A 454 -3.75 0.41 -11.82
C GLY A 454 -5.27 0.33 -11.81
N LEU A 455 -5.82 -0.74 -12.39
CA LEU A 455 -7.20 -1.16 -12.15
C LEU A 455 -7.26 -2.08 -10.93
N SER A 456 -8.12 -1.78 -9.96
CA SER A 456 -8.35 -2.63 -8.80
C SER A 456 -9.57 -3.52 -8.98
N LEU A 457 -9.47 -4.76 -8.51
CA LEU A 457 -10.54 -5.75 -8.41
C LEU A 457 -10.74 -6.08 -6.92
N ILE A 458 -11.90 -5.73 -6.36
CA ILE A 458 -12.29 -6.12 -4.99
C ILE A 458 -13.28 -7.27 -5.10
N GLY A 459 -12.97 -8.39 -4.43
CA GLY A 459 -13.86 -9.54 -4.32
C GLY A 459 -14.43 -9.71 -2.91
N PRO A 460 -15.35 -10.67 -2.69
CA PRO A 460 -15.87 -10.97 -1.37
C PRO A 460 -14.79 -11.59 -0.46
N PRO A 461 -15.00 -11.63 0.87
CA PRO A 461 -14.07 -12.29 1.78
C PRO A 461 -13.76 -13.73 1.35
N GLY A 462 -12.49 -14.11 1.37
CA GLY A 462 -12.02 -15.44 0.99
C GLY A 462 -11.81 -15.65 -0.51
N SER A 463 -12.13 -14.65 -1.36
CA SER A 463 -12.00 -14.75 -2.83
C SER A 463 -10.59 -14.56 -3.40
N ASP A 464 -9.59 -14.54 -2.53
CA ASP A 464 -8.19 -14.29 -2.85
C ASP A 464 -7.67 -15.12 -4.03
N GLU A 465 -7.84 -16.44 -3.97
CA GLU A 465 -7.38 -17.37 -5.00
C GLU A 465 -8.11 -17.18 -6.33
N ALA A 466 -9.41 -16.86 -6.28
CA ALA A 466 -10.21 -16.61 -7.47
C ALA A 466 -9.79 -15.28 -8.14
N LEU A 467 -9.43 -14.26 -7.36
CA LEU A 467 -8.87 -13.01 -7.89
C LEU A 467 -7.50 -13.23 -8.54
N LEU A 468 -6.64 -14.05 -7.93
CA LEU A 468 -5.33 -14.40 -8.50
C LEU A 468 -5.46 -15.16 -9.83
N GLU A 469 -6.39 -16.11 -9.91
CA GLU A 469 -6.69 -16.82 -11.14
C GLU A 469 -7.28 -15.91 -12.22
N LEU A 470 -8.21 -15.02 -11.84
CA LEU A 470 -8.77 -14.02 -12.74
C LEU A 470 -7.69 -13.07 -13.27
N ALA A 471 -6.77 -12.62 -12.43
CA ALA A 471 -5.64 -11.78 -12.82
C ALA A 471 -4.73 -12.47 -13.86
N GLU A 472 -4.40 -13.74 -13.65
CA GLU A 472 -3.59 -14.51 -14.59
C GLU A 472 -4.27 -14.66 -15.95
N GLN A 473 -5.56 -14.98 -15.96
CA GLN A 473 -6.31 -15.12 -17.21
C GLN A 473 -6.51 -13.79 -17.95
N LEU A 474 -6.68 -12.67 -17.22
CA LEU A 474 -6.78 -11.34 -17.81
C LEU A 474 -5.45 -10.85 -18.38
N MET A 475 -4.33 -11.09 -17.69
CA MET A 475 -3.00 -10.67 -18.14
C MET A 475 -2.45 -11.52 -19.30
N ALA A 476 -3.07 -12.67 -19.58
CA ALA A 476 -2.75 -13.51 -20.74
C ALA A 476 -3.48 -13.12 -22.03
N ALA A 477 -4.50 -12.25 -21.94
CA ALA A 477 -5.23 -11.69 -23.09
C ALA A 477 -4.51 -10.46 -23.64
#